data_AF-A0A9P7K500-F1
#
_entry.id   AF-A0A9P7K500-F1
#
_cell.length_a   1.000
_cell.length_b   1.000
_cell.length_c   1.000
_cell.angle_alpha   90.00
_cell.angle_beta   90.00
_cell.angle_gamma   90.00
#
_symmetry.space_group_name_H-M   'P 1'
#
loop_
_entity.id
_entity.type
_entity.pdbx_description
1 polymer ?
#
loop_
_entity_poly.entity_id
_entity_poly.type
_entity_poly.pdbx_seq_one_letter_code
_entity_poly.pdbx_strand_id
1 'polypeptide(L)'
;MTSYWFPGSQEIVNGQSVRFTTTPKTFCIVSLTAPKNGKLTIQKRLPILPGDEVSLLGPGNGTATALPWTVDSTGKLTVNVPDSAVAAGKFAWAFKVSYKNQ
;
A
#
# COMPACT_ATOMS: atom_id res chain seq x y z
N MET A 1 -2.74 -20.08 16.23
CA MET A 1 -2.99 -18.77 16.87
C MET A 1 -2.08 -17.75 16.21
N THR A 2 -2.62 -16.84 15.40
CA THR A 2 -1.83 -15.80 14.71
C THR A 2 -1.75 -14.57 15.60
N SER A 3 -0.55 -14.20 16.03
CA SER A 3 -0.31 -12.94 16.75
C SER A 3 -0.21 -11.80 15.73
N TYR A 4 -1.17 -10.87 15.77
CA TYR A 4 -1.16 -9.66 14.96
C TYR A 4 -0.68 -8.49 15.82
N TRP A 5 0.50 -7.96 15.50
CA TRP A 5 1.04 -6.73 16.09
C TRP A 5 1.00 -5.63 15.04
N PHE A 6 0.31 -4.53 15.34
CA PHE A 6 0.19 -3.40 14.41
C PHE A 6 1.02 -2.20 14.89
N PRO A 7 2.09 -1.80 14.17
CA PRO A 7 2.98 -0.72 14.59
C PRO A 7 2.40 0.71 14.41
N GLY A 8 1.08 0.87 14.55
CA GLY A 8 0.36 2.15 14.49
C GLY A 8 -0.23 2.50 13.12
N SER A 9 -1.25 3.36 13.10
CA SER A 9 -2.09 3.70 11.93
C SER A 9 -1.45 4.63 10.89
N GLN A 10 -0.19 5.01 11.07
CA GLN A 10 0.50 5.94 10.18
C GLN A 10 2.00 5.70 10.11
N GLU A 11 2.61 6.08 9.00
CA GLU A 11 4.06 6.20 8.84
C GLU A 11 4.38 7.60 8.33
N ILE A 12 5.35 8.26 8.97
CA ILE A 12 5.91 9.54 8.51
C ILE A 12 7.42 9.38 8.44
N VAL A 13 7.97 9.29 7.24
CA VAL A 13 9.42 9.12 6.99
C VAL A 13 9.81 9.95 5.78
N ASN A 14 10.88 10.74 5.88
CA ASN A 14 11.41 11.55 4.77
C ASN A 14 10.36 12.41 4.04
N GLY A 15 9.41 12.96 4.78
CA GLY A 15 8.30 13.77 4.25
C GLY A 15 7.19 12.96 3.57
N GLN A 16 7.28 11.63 3.49
CA GLN A 16 6.18 10.75 3.09
C GLN A 16 5.20 10.64 4.24
N SER A 17 3.90 10.83 3.98
CA SER A 17 2.85 10.70 5.01
C SER A 17 1.86 9.63 4.56
N VAL A 18 1.89 8.49 5.23
CA VAL A 18 1.04 7.33 4.92
C VAL A 18 0.09 7.07 6.07
N ARG A 19 -1.15 6.70 5.74
CA ARG A 19 -2.20 6.28 6.68
C ARG A 19 -2.65 4.87 6.33
N PHE A 20 -3.03 4.14 7.36
CA PHE A 20 -3.46 2.75 7.25
C PHE A 20 -4.85 2.58 7.82
N THR A 21 -5.69 1.86 7.09
CA THR A 21 -6.98 1.38 7.57
C THR A 21 -7.15 -0.09 7.19
N THR A 22 -8.03 -0.81 7.87
CA THR A 22 -8.24 -2.23 7.59
C THR A 22 -9.72 -2.57 7.71
N THR A 23 -10.14 -3.55 6.91
CA THR A 23 -11.38 -4.31 7.10
C THR A 23 -10.98 -5.76 7.41
N PRO A 24 -11.93 -6.67 7.69
CA PRO A 24 -11.62 -8.08 7.84
C PRO A 24 -10.99 -8.74 6.61
N LYS A 25 -11.15 -8.17 5.41
CA LYS A 25 -10.69 -8.77 4.14
C LYS A 25 -9.65 -7.94 3.38
N THR A 26 -9.38 -6.73 3.85
CA THR A 26 -8.54 -5.78 3.10
C THR A 26 -7.70 -4.92 4.03
N PHE A 27 -6.44 -4.70 3.65
CA PHE A 27 -5.62 -3.63 4.20
C PHE A 27 -5.60 -2.45 3.21
N CYS A 28 -5.79 -1.24 3.70
CA CYS A 28 -5.78 -0.04 2.88
C CYS A 28 -4.61 0.85 3.28
N ILE A 29 -3.89 1.35 2.28
CA ILE A 29 -2.76 2.25 2.43
C ILE A 29 -3.11 3.54 1.70
N VAL A 30 -3.06 4.68 2.38
CA VAL A 30 -3.31 5.99 1.76
C VAL A 30 -2.06 6.84 1.90
N SER A 31 -1.39 7.10 0.78
CA SER A 31 -0.27 8.05 0.72
C SER A 31 -0.81 9.45 0.44
N LEU A 32 -0.55 10.40 1.33
CA LEU A 32 -0.88 11.83 1.16
C LEU A 32 0.20 12.61 0.41
N THR A 33 1.22 11.89 -0.06
CA THR A 33 2.33 12.40 -0.85
C THR A 33 2.52 11.52 -2.05
N ALA A 34 2.91 12.10 -3.19
CA ALA A 34 3.12 11.34 -4.41
C ALA A 34 4.18 10.25 -4.18
N PRO A 35 3.92 8.99 -4.60
CA PRO A 35 4.97 8.00 -4.73
C PRO A 35 6.13 8.57 -5.57
N LYS A 36 7.37 8.26 -5.20
CA LYS A 36 8.58 8.81 -5.83
C LYS A 36 9.34 7.71 -6.55
N ASN A 37 9.99 8.05 -7.67
CA ASN A 37 10.82 7.12 -8.45
C ASN A 37 10.06 5.83 -8.85
N GLY A 38 8.79 5.98 -9.25
CA GLY A 38 7.93 4.87 -9.62
C GLY A 38 7.61 3.88 -8.48
N LYS A 39 7.76 4.27 -7.21
CA LYS A 39 7.61 3.38 -6.06
C LYS A 39 6.91 4.03 -4.88
N LEU A 40 6.09 3.24 -4.20
CA LEU A 40 5.68 3.49 -2.81
C LEU A 40 6.49 2.55 -1.91
N THR A 41 7.16 3.10 -0.90
CA THR A 41 7.95 2.32 0.06
C THR A 41 7.43 2.53 1.47
N ILE A 42 7.22 1.46 2.23
CA ILE A 42 6.75 1.50 3.61
C ILE A 42 7.73 0.72 4.46
N GLN A 43 8.30 1.35 5.49
CA GLN A 43 9.32 0.74 6.35
C GLN A 43 8.69 -0.16 7.42
N LYS A 44 7.45 0.11 7.80
CA LYS A 44 6.70 -0.71 8.74
C LYS A 44 6.31 -2.06 8.15
N ARG A 45 6.38 -3.09 8.99
CA ARG A 45 5.77 -4.40 8.74
C ARG A 45 4.25 -4.24 8.67
N LEU A 46 3.68 -4.60 7.53
CA LEU A 46 2.25 -4.60 7.28
C LEU A 46 1.70 -6.03 7.28
N PRO A 47 0.39 -6.24 7.54
CA PRO A 47 -0.25 -7.55 7.39
C PRO A 47 -0.44 -7.90 5.91
N ILE A 48 0.66 -8.13 5.19
CA ILE A 48 0.65 -8.56 3.80
C ILE A 48 1.46 -9.85 3.68
N LEU A 49 0.90 -10.85 3.01
CA LEU A 49 1.50 -12.17 2.83
C LEU A 49 1.73 -12.47 1.34
N PRO A 50 2.69 -13.35 1.03
CA PRO A 50 2.84 -13.86 -0.33
C PRO A 50 1.49 -14.39 -0.87
N GLY A 51 1.14 -13.97 -2.08
CA GLY A 51 -0.14 -14.29 -2.73
C GLY A 51 -1.21 -13.20 -2.58
N ASP A 52 -1.05 -12.25 -1.66
CA ASP A 52 -1.94 -11.09 -1.59
C ASP A 52 -1.79 -10.19 -2.81
N GLU A 53 -2.87 -9.44 -3.12
CA GLU A 53 -2.92 -8.58 -4.29
C GLU A 53 -2.93 -7.11 -3.86
N VAL A 54 -1.91 -6.36 -4.26
CA VAL A 54 -1.87 -4.90 -4.08
C VAL A 54 -2.41 -4.25 -5.34
N SER A 55 -3.33 -3.31 -5.18
CA SER A 55 -3.91 -2.57 -6.30
C SER A 55 -4.00 -1.07 -5.99
N LEU A 56 -3.84 -0.23 -6.99
CA LEU A 56 -4.14 1.20 -6.86
C LEU A 56 -5.63 1.45 -7.14
N LEU A 57 -6.27 2.21 -6.28
CA LEU A 57 -7.65 2.67 -6.44
C LEU A 57 -7.64 3.96 -7.27
N GLY A 58 -8.13 3.88 -8.51
CA GLY A 58 -8.23 5.02 -9.42
C GLY A 58 -9.57 5.78 -9.30
N PRO A 59 -9.66 6.98 -9.90
CA PRO A 59 -10.85 7.84 -9.85
C PRO A 59 -12.05 7.36 -10.72
N GLY A 60 -12.01 6.16 -11.31
CA GLY A 60 -13.08 5.63 -12.16
C GLY A 60 -13.55 4.24 -11.75
N ASN A 61 -14.87 4.07 -11.64
CA ASN A 61 -15.69 2.84 -11.56
C ASN A 61 -15.16 1.65 -10.74
N GLY A 62 -14.18 1.83 -9.85
CA GLY A 62 -13.58 0.75 -9.06
C GLY A 62 -12.67 -0.20 -9.85
N THR A 63 -12.17 0.18 -11.04
CA THR A 63 -11.17 -0.62 -11.76
C THR A 63 -9.82 -0.50 -11.05
N ALA A 64 -9.60 -1.43 -10.12
CA ALA A 64 -8.36 -1.55 -9.38
C ALA A 64 -7.31 -2.20 -10.27
N THR A 65 -6.20 -1.50 -10.51
CA THR A 65 -5.08 -2.06 -11.29
C THR A 65 -4.13 -2.76 -10.33
N ALA A 66 -3.92 -4.06 -10.51
CA ALA A 66 -2.95 -4.82 -9.72
C ALA A 66 -1.52 -4.30 -9.99
N LEU A 67 -0.78 -4.11 -8.91
CA LEU A 67 0.58 -3.56 -8.94
C LEU A 67 1.58 -4.62 -8.45
N PRO A 68 2.74 -4.75 -9.11
CA PRO A 68 3.83 -5.57 -8.59
C PRO A 68 4.30 -5.02 -7.24
N TRP A 69 4.57 -5.92 -6.29
CA TRP A 69 5.03 -5.56 -4.97
C TRP A 69 5.99 -6.61 -4.40
N THR A 70 6.82 -6.19 -3.45
CA THR A 70 7.78 -7.06 -2.76
C THR A 70 7.91 -6.63 -1.30
N VAL A 71 8.14 -7.58 -0.39
CA VAL A 71 8.56 -7.32 0.99
C VAL A 71 9.97 -7.89 1.17
N ASP A 72 10.89 -7.07 1.67
CA ASP A 72 12.26 -7.53 1.95
C ASP A 72 12.39 -8.20 3.33
N SER A 73 13.59 -8.70 3.65
CA SER A 73 13.87 -9.39 4.91
C SER A 73 13.68 -8.52 6.17
N THR A 74 13.69 -7.20 6.04
CA THR A 74 13.43 -6.28 7.16
C THR A 74 11.92 -6.11 7.41
N GLY A 75 11.11 -6.43 6.41
CA GLY A 75 9.66 -6.21 6.39
C GLY A 75 9.24 -4.94 5.65
N LYS A 76 10.16 -4.31 4.90
CA LYS A 76 9.86 -3.12 4.10
C LYS A 76 9.08 -3.52 2.86
N LEU A 77 7.86 -2.97 2.73
CA LEU A 77 7.05 -3.12 1.53
C LEU A 77 7.51 -2.12 0.47
N THR A 78 7.68 -2.61 -0.77
CA THR A 78 7.87 -1.79 -1.96
C THR A 78 6.79 -2.15 -2.97
N VAL A 79 6.01 -1.16 -3.42
CA VAL A 79 5.00 -1.30 -4.48
C VAL A 79 5.47 -0.52 -5.69
N ASN A 80 5.50 -1.15 -6.86
CA ASN A 80 5.84 -0.48 -8.12
C ASN A 80 4.61 0.27 -8.62
N VAL A 81 4.73 1.59 -8.76
CA VAL A 81 3.65 2.49 -9.16
C VAL A 81 4.07 3.18 -10.47
N PRO A 82 3.44 2.87 -11.60
CA PRO A 82 3.75 3.52 -12.87
C PRO A 82 3.58 5.05 -12.79
N ASP A 83 4.41 5.81 -13.50
CA ASP A 83 4.37 7.29 -13.46
C ASP A 83 3.00 7.84 -13.92
N SER A 84 2.34 7.16 -14.87
CA SER A 84 0.98 7.50 -15.29
C SER A 84 -0.04 7.39 -14.15
N ALA A 85 0.13 6.40 -13.27
CA ALA A 85 -0.73 6.19 -12.11
C ALA A 85 -0.43 7.20 -10.99
N VAL A 86 0.84 7.63 -10.86
CA VAL A 86 1.22 8.74 -9.98
C VAL A 86 0.59 10.05 -10.47
N ALA A 87 0.74 10.36 -11.76
CA ALA A 87 0.23 11.59 -12.37
C ALA A 87 -1.30 11.70 -12.39
N ALA A 88 -2.02 10.58 -12.35
CA ALA A 88 -3.49 10.58 -12.25
C ALA A 88 -4.01 11.03 -10.87
N GLY A 89 -3.17 10.99 -9.82
CA GLY A 89 -3.51 11.47 -8.48
C GLY A 89 -3.13 12.94 -8.27
N LYS A 90 -3.89 13.63 -7.41
CA LYS A 90 -3.64 15.05 -7.08
C LYS A 90 -3.22 15.26 -5.63
N PHE A 91 -3.97 14.68 -4.69
CA PHE A 91 -3.78 14.91 -3.26
C PHE A 91 -3.40 13.64 -2.49
N ALA A 92 -3.87 12.48 -2.96
CA ALA A 92 -3.62 11.21 -2.31
C ALA A 92 -3.68 10.05 -3.31
N TRP A 93 -3.02 8.94 -2.93
CA TRP A 93 -3.01 7.68 -3.65
C TRP A 93 -3.42 6.58 -2.68
N ALA A 94 -4.54 5.93 -2.96
CA ALA A 94 -5.08 4.87 -2.13
C ALA A 94 -4.80 3.51 -2.75
N PHE A 95 -4.18 2.63 -1.98
CA PHE A 95 -3.86 1.27 -2.36
C PHE A 95 -4.67 0.30 -1.51
N LYS A 96 -5.13 -0.77 -2.14
CA LYS A 96 -5.84 -1.87 -1.49
C LYS A 96 -5.00 -3.12 -1.59
N VAL A 97 -4.67 -3.70 -0.44
CA VAL A 97 -4.20 -5.08 -0.31
C VAL A 97 -5.43 -5.94 -0.09
N SER A 98 -5.69 -6.85 -1.03
CA SER A 98 -6.75 -7.86 -0.89
C SER A 98 -6.13 -9.15 -0.39
N TYR A 99 -6.57 -9.62 0.78
CA TYR A 99 -6.09 -10.87 1.34
C TYR A 99 -6.62 -12.04 0.50
N LYS A 100 -5.73 -12.89 -0.02
CA LYS A 100 -6.12 -14.04 -0.84
C LYS A 100 -6.06 -15.36 -0.09
N ASN A 101 -5.34 -15.39 1.04
CA ASN A 101 -5.01 -16.61 1.80
C ASN A 101 -5.44 -16.53 3.28
N GLN A 102 -6.55 -15.84 3.59
CA GLN A 102 -7.14 -15.77 4.93
C GLN A 102 -8.44 -16.55 5.04
#